data_AF-A0A1G3BD82-F1
#
_entry.id   AF-A0A1G3BD82-F1
#
_cell.length_a   1.000
_cell.length_b   1.000
_cell.length_c   1.000
_cell.angle_alpha   90.00
_cell.angle_beta   90.00
_cell.angle_gamma   90.00
#
_symmetry.space_group_name_H-M   'P 1'
#
loop_
_entity.id
_entity.type
_entity.pdbx_description
1 polymer ?
#
loop_
_entity_poly.entity_id
_entity_poly.type
_entity_poly.pdbx_seq_one_letter_code
_entity_poly.pdbx_strand_id
1 'polypeptide(L)'
;MAEEKDKIVDEEWKRHVEEEKEREAEEEATSVGGGPDAVPEASFILFISSLATQVLMALGEIENPMTRKREKNLAQAKFTIDTLGVIEEKTRGNLTPEEQRYLEGVLYDLKMSFVNSSS
;
A
#
# COMPACT_ATOMS: atom_id res chain seq x y z
N MET A 1 -41.77 35.74 -22.25
CA MET A 1 -42.03 34.68 -21.26
C MET A 1 -41.55 33.32 -21.79
N ALA A 2 -40.31 33.24 -22.32
CA ALA A 2 -39.75 31.99 -22.86
C ALA A 2 -38.26 31.79 -22.48
N GLU A 3 -37.61 32.76 -21.81
CA GLU A 3 -36.18 32.68 -21.46
C GLU A 3 -35.91 32.04 -20.09
N GLU A 4 -36.94 31.66 -19.33
CA GLU A 4 -36.79 31.15 -17.97
C GLU A 4 -36.70 29.61 -17.92
N LYS A 5 -37.09 28.90 -19.00
CA LYS A 5 -37.11 27.43 -19.03
C LYS A 5 -35.76 26.80 -19.43
N ASP A 6 -35.02 27.40 -20.35
CA ASP A 6 -33.74 26.83 -20.82
C ASP A 6 -32.64 26.92 -19.76
N LYS A 7 -32.65 27.97 -18.93
CA LYS A 7 -31.69 28.15 -17.83
C LYS A 7 -31.90 27.16 -16.68
N ILE A 8 -33.15 26.74 -16.45
CA ILE A 8 -33.48 25.78 -15.38
C ILE A 8 -32.96 24.39 -15.75
N VAL A 9 -33.02 24.01 -17.03
CA VAL A 9 -32.49 22.73 -17.53
C VAL A 9 -30.96 22.65 -17.42
N ASP A 10 -30.26 23.76 -17.70
CA ASP A 10 -28.80 23.85 -17.55
C ASP A 10 -28.33 23.77 -16.09
N GLU A 11 -29.07 24.36 -15.15
CA GLU A 11 -28.72 24.33 -13.72
C GLU A 11 -29.11 22.99 -13.06
N GLU A 12 -30.20 22.36 -13.51
CA GLU A 12 -30.61 21.03 -13.04
C GLU A 12 -29.65 19.93 -13.52
N TRP A 13 -29.18 20.00 -14.78
CA TRP A 13 -28.18 19.06 -15.29
C TRP A 13 -26.82 19.22 -14.60
N LYS A 14 -26.36 20.46 -14.36
CA LYS A 14 -25.11 20.73 -13.62
C LYS A 14 -25.17 20.20 -12.19
N ARG A 15 -26.30 20.37 -11.50
CA ARG A 15 -26.50 19.85 -10.14
C ARG A 15 -26.47 18.32 -10.13
N HIS A 16 -27.08 17.66 -11.12
CA HIS A 16 -27.00 16.21 -11.26
C HIS A 16 -25.58 15.71 -11.54
N VAL A 17 -24.80 16.42 -12.37
CA VAL A 17 -23.39 16.07 -12.63
C VAL A 17 -22.52 16.27 -11.39
N GLU A 18 -22.77 17.31 -10.60
CA GLU A 18 -22.04 17.58 -9.36
C GLU A 18 -22.42 16.59 -8.25
N GLU A 19 -23.71 16.24 -8.13
CA GLU A 19 -24.20 15.19 -7.22
C GLU A 19 -23.73 13.78 -7.63
N GLU A 20 -23.63 13.47 -8.93
CA GLU A 20 -23.03 12.22 -9.41
C GLU A 20 -21.53 12.19 -9.13
N LYS A 21 -20.81 13.29 -9.35
CA LYS A 21 -19.38 13.39 -9.08
C LYS A 21 -19.06 13.36 -7.57
N GLU A 22 -19.93 13.93 -6.74
CA GLU A 22 -19.84 13.83 -5.28
C GLU A 22 -20.18 12.41 -4.81
N ARG A 23 -21.19 11.74 -5.39
CA ARG A 23 -21.47 10.32 -5.12
C ARG A 23 -20.34 9.40 -5.56
N GLU A 24 -19.74 9.64 -6.71
CA GLU A 24 -18.57 8.90 -7.20
C GLU A 24 -17.36 9.14 -6.28
N ALA A 25 -17.13 10.38 -5.83
CA ALA A 25 -16.08 10.70 -4.87
C ALA A 25 -16.35 10.10 -3.47
N GLU A 26 -17.61 10.01 -3.05
CA GLU A 26 -18.03 9.40 -1.78
C GLU A 26 -17.98 7.87 -1.86
N GLU A 27 -18.30 7.25 -3.00
CA GLU A 27 -18.09 5.82 -3.26
C GLU A 27 -16.59 5.47 -3.34
N GLU A 28 -15.76 6.31 -3.97
CA GLU A 28 -14.30 6.18 -3.94
C GLU A 28 -13.75 6.33 -2.52
N ALA A 29 -14.23 7.29 -1.73
CA ALA A 29 -13.85 7.46 -0.33
C ALA A 29 -14.34 6.32 0.58
N THR A 30 -15.51 5.74 0.29
CA THR A 30 -16.11 4.62 1.05
C THR A 30 -15.46 3.27 0.70
N SER A 31 -14.77 3.17 -0.43
CA SER A 31 -13.93 2.01 -0.75
C SER A 31 -12.72 1.86 0.21
N VAL A 32 -12.35 2.92 0.93
CA VAL A 32 -11.30 2.90 1.95
C VAL A 32 -11.88 2.41 3.29
N GLY A 33 -12.10 1.09 3.37
CA GLY A 33 -12.22 0.25 4.57
C GLY A 33 -12.55 0.93 5.90
N GLY A 34 -13.78 1.40 6.07
CA GLY A 34 -14.28 1.96 7.33
C GLY A 34 -14.82 0.90 8.30
N GLY A 35 -13.98 0.38 9.18
CA GLY A 35 -14.38 -0.43 10.35
C GLY A 35 -13.19 -1.11 11.04
N PRO A 36 -13.25 -1.39 12.36
CA PRO A 36 -12.17 -2.07 13.09
C PRO A 36 -11.87 -3.50 12.59
N ASP A 37 -12.77 -4.08 11.80
CA ASP A 37 -12.65 -5.40 11.16
C ASP A 37 -12.51 -5.32 9.62
N ALA A 38 -12.36 -4.13 9.04
CA ALA A 38 -12.21 -3.98 7.60
C ALA A 38 -10.80 -4.40 7.17
N VAL A 39 -10.70 -5.45 6.35
CA VAL A 39 -9.43 -5.85 5.73
C VAL A 39 -9.01 -4.73 4.78
N PRO A 40 -7.79 -4.17 4.92
CA PRO A 40 -7.34 -3.10 4.04
C PRO A 40 -7.31 -3.59 2.59
N GLU A 41 -7.61 -2.69 1.65
CA GLU A 41 -7.51 -2.99 0.22
C GLU A 41 -6.08 -3.42 -0.11
N ALA A 42 -5.95 -4.49 -0.89
CA ALA A 42 -4.63 -5.00 -1.26
C ALA A 42 -3.94 -4.04 -2.23
N SER A 43 -2.72 -3.61 -1.88
CA SER A 43 -1.87 -2.81 -2.76
C SER A 43 -0.45 -3.36 -2.80
N PHE A 44 0.30 -3.02 -3.85
CA PHE A 44 1.70 -3.42 -3.97
C PHE A 44 2.53 -2.92 -2.80
N ILE A 45 2.34 -1.65 -2.41
CA ILE A 45 3.02 -1.02 -1.26
C ILE A 45 2.73 -1.78 0.03
N LEU A 46 1.47 -2.14 0.29
CA LEU A 46 1.09 -2.92 1.49
C LEU A 46 1.71 -4.32 1.46
N PHE A 47 1.74 -4.97 0.30
CA PHE A 47 2.39 -6.28 0.16
C PHE A 47 3.89 -6.20 0.47
N ILE A 48 4.63 -5.25 -0.12
CA ILE A 48 6.05 -5.05 0.15
C ILE A 48 6.30 -4.68 1.63
N SER A 49 5.45 -3.82 2.22
CA SER A 49 5.51 -3.47 3.64
C SER A 49 5.34 -4.69 4.56
N SER A 50 4.42 -5.60 4.21
CA SER A 50 4.21 -6.84 4.97
C SER A 50 5.45 -7.73 4.96
N LEU A 51 6.15 -7.85 3.82
CA LEU A 51 7.39 -8.61 3.70
C LEU A 51 8.54 -7.93 4.46
N ALA A 52 8.63 -6.60 4.41
CA ALA A 52 9.60 -5.84 5.18
C ALA A 52 9.42 -6.07 6.69
N THR A 53 8.18 -6.05 7.18
CA THR A 53 7.84 -6.36 8.57
C THR A 53 8.28 -7.79 8.94
N GLN A 54 8.08 -8.77 8.05
CA GLN A 54 8.57 -10.14 8.29
C GLN A 54 10.09 -10.20 8.42
N VAL A 55 10.84 -9.43 7.63
CA VAL A 55 12.30 -9.33 7.77
C VAL A 55 12.66 -8.73 9.12
N LEU A 56 12.04 -7.62 9.52
CA LEU A 56 12.31 -6.99 10.82
C LEU A 56 12.00 -7.91 12.00
N MET A 57 10.91 -8.68 11.94
CA MET A 57 10.61 -9.72 12.93
C MET A 57 11.71 -10.79 12.96
N ALA A 58 12.12 -11.28 11.79
CA ALA A 58 13.17 -12.29 11.67
C ALA A 58 14.57 -11.76 12.10
N LEU A 59 14.80 -10.44 12.04
CA LEU A 59 16.01 -9.83 12.60
C LEU A 59 15.93 -9.65 14.12
N GLY A 60 14.75 -9.81 14.74
CA GLY A 60 14.50 -9.57 16.16
C GLY A 60 14.32 -8.10 16.54
N GLU A 61 14.20 -7.22 15.54
CA GLU A 61 13.99 -5.77 15.72
C GLU A 61 12.60 -5.47 16.29
N ILE A 62 11.62 -6.26 15.87
CA ILE A 62 10.25 -6.21 16.35
C ILE A 62 9.82 -7.56 16.92
N GLU A 63 8.89 -7.50 17.87
CA GLU A 63 8.34 -8.69 18.51
C GLU A 63 7.38 -9.41 17.57
N ASN A 64 7.46 -10.74 17.52
CA ASN A 64 6.50 -11.52 16.76
C ASN A 64 5.14 -11.50 17.48
N PRO A 65 4.05 -11.03 16.85
CA PRO A 65 2.76 -10.86 17.51
C PRO A 65 2.10 -12.19 17.91
N MET A 66 2.47 -13.30 17.25
CA MET A 66 1.95 -14.64 17.54
C MET A 66 2.68 -15.29 18.71
N THR A 67 4.00 -15.20 18.74
CA THR A 67 4.81 -15.88 19.77
C THR A 67 5.12 -14.99 20.97
N ARG A 68 4.94 -13.66 20.84
CA ARG A 68 5.35 -12.63 21.81
C ARG A 68 6.82 -12.69 22.19
N LYS A 69 7.65 -13.05 21.21
CA LYS A 69 9.11 -13.17 21.40
C LYS A 69 9.84 -12.41 20.31
N ARG A 70 10.98 -11.85 20.70
CA ARG A 70 12.02 -11.38 19.77
C ARG A 70 12.98 -12.53 19.53
N GLU A 71 12.80 -13.22 18.41
CA GLU A 71 13.66 -14.33 18.00
C GLU A 71 14.39 -13.96 16.72
N LYS A 72 15.71 -14.10 16.74
CA LYS A 72 16.56 -13.77 15.60
C LYS A 72 16.74 -14.99 14.71
N ASN A 73 16.18 -14.94 13.52
CA ASN A 73 16.29 -15.94 12.46
C ASN A 73 16.87 -15.29 11.19
N LEU A 74 18.20 -15.18 11.15
CA LEU A 74 18.93 -14.60 10.01
C LEU A 74 18.67 -15.35 8.70
N ALA A 75 18.47 -16.67 8.74
CA ALA A 75 18.18 -17.44 7.53
C ALA A 75 16.84 -17.03 6.91
N GLN A 76 15.80 -16.87 7.73
CA GLN A 76 14.50 -16.37 7.28
C GLN A 76 14.58 -14.93 6.77
N ALA A 77 15.27 -14.05 7.51
CA ALA A 77 15.48 -12.66 7.08
C ALA A 77 16.14 -12.59 5.69
N LYS A 78 17.22 -13.36 5.49
CA LYS A 78 17.93 -13.43 4.21
C LYS A 78 17.00 -13.93 3.09
N PHE A 79 16.28 -15.03 3.32
CA PHE A 79 15.37 -15.59 2.32
C PHE A 79 14.30 -14.58 1.88
N THR A 80 13.71 -13.85 2.83
CA THR A 80 12.69 -12.84 2.51
C THR A 80 13.29 -11.63 1.79
N ILE A 81 14.51 -11.18 2.13
CA ILE A 81 15.23 -10.14 1.39
C ILE A 81 15.52 -10.60 -0.05
N ASP A 82 16.00 -11.83 -0.24
CA ASP A 82 16.25 -12.39 -1.57
C ASP A 82 14.93 -12.48 -2.37
N THR A 83 13.81 -12.83 -1.71
CA THR A 83 12.48 -12.87 -2.32
C THR A 83 12.03 -11.49 -2.80
N LEU A 84 12.26 -10.44 -2.01
CA LEU A 84 12.01 -9.06 -2.42
C LEU A 84 12.84 -8.68 -3.66
N GLY A 85 14.10 -9.14 -3.74
CA GLY A 85 14.93 -8.95 -4.92
C GLY A 85 14.37 -9.66 -6.16
N VAL A 86 13.85 -10.89 -6.00
CA VAL A 86 13.16 -11.59 -7.10
C VAL A 86 11.91 -10.81 -7.54
N ILE A 87 11.13 -10.25 -6.61
CA ILE A 87 9.96 -9.43 -6.93
C ILE A 87 10.39 -8.21 -7.74
N GLU A 88 11.40 -7.46 -7.30
CA GLU A 88 11.96 -6.30 -8.02
C GLU A 88 12.35 -6.66 -9.47
N GLU A 89 13.03 -7.79 -9.66
CA GLU A 89 13.41 -8.25 -11.00
C GLU A 89 12.19 -8.60 -11.86
N LYS A 90 11.20 -9.28 -11.27
CA LYS A 90 10.01 -9.76 -12.00
C LYS A 90 8.98 -8.68 -12.30
N THR A 91 8.95 -7.60 -11.52
CA THR A 91 8.01 -6.49 -11.72
C THR A 91 8.61 -5.31 -12.47
N ARG A 92 9.90 -5.38 -12.85
CA ARG A 92 10.58 -4.32 -13.59
C ARG A 92 9.83 -3.91 -14.85
N GLY A 93 9.61 -2.60 -15.00
CA GLY A 93 8.87 -2.02 -16.12
C GLY A 93 7.34 -2.08 -15.97
N ASN A 94 6.84 -2.71 -14.91
CA ASN A 94 5.41 -2.76 -14.58
C ASN A 94 5.06 -1.99 -13.29
N LEU A 95 6.06 -1.36 -12.65
CA LEU A 95 5.87 -0.54 -11.45
C LEU A 95 5.65 0.92 -11.82
N THR A 96 4.81 1.60 -11.07
CA THR A 96 4.77 3.06 -11.05
C THR A 96 6.08 3.62 -10.47
N PRO A 97 6.44 4.89 -10.75
CA PRO A 97 7.65 5.50 -10.19
C PRO A 97 7.67 5.52 -8.66
N GLU A 98 6.49 5.59 -8.03
CA GLU A 98 6.35 5.54 -6.57
C GLU A 98 6.64 4.15 -6.02
N GLU A 99 6.00 3.12 -6.58
CA GLU A 99 6.21 1.72 -6.18
C GLU A 99 7.66 1.29 -6.37
N GLN A 100 8.28 1.69 -7.48
CA GLN A 100 9.68 1.40 -7.75
C GLN A 100 10.59 2.02 -6.69
N ARG A 101 10.45 3.32 -6.41
CA ARG A 101 11.25 4.00 -5.38
C ARG A 101 11.05 3.40 -4.01
N TYR A 102 9.80 3.05 -3.68
CA TYR A 102 9.47 2.43 -2.40
C TYR A 102 10.15 1.07 -2.25
N LEU A 103 10.05 0.19 -3.26
CA LEU A 103 10.67 -1.12 -3.24
C LEU A 103 12.20 -1.03 -3.15
N GLU A 104 12.82 -0.17 -3.96
CA GLU A 104 14.28 0.06 -3.95
C GLU A 104 14.76 0.54 -2.57
N GLY A 105 14.04 1.49 -1.97
CA GLY A 105 14.34 2.02 -0.63
C GLY A 105 14.23 0.94 0.44
N VAL A 106 13.12 0.20 0.47
CA VAL A 106 12.90 -0.90 1.41
C VAL A 106 13.99 -1.97 1.26
N LEU A 107 14.34 -2.37 0.04
CA LEU A 107 15.40 -3.36 -0.19
C LEU A 107 16.76 -2.88 0.31
N TYR A 108 17.11 -1.61 0.10
CA TYR A 108 18.35 -1.03 0.60
C TYR A 108 18.40 -1.07 2.14
N ASP A 109 17.35 -0.56 2.79
CA ASP A 109 17.29 -0.47 4.25
C ASP A 109 17.37 -1.87 4.90
N LEU A 110 16.62 -2.83 4.38
CA LEU A 110 16.60 -4.20 4.91
C LEU A 110 17.95 -4.91 4.73
N LYS A 111 18.64 -4.69 3.60
CA LYS A 111 20.00 -5.23 3.38
C LYS A 111 20.98 -4.66 4.40
N MET A 112 20.91 -3.35 4.68
CA MET A 112 21.75 -2.72 5.69
C MET A 112 21.45 -3.23 7.10
N SER A 113 20.18 -3.33 7.48
CA SER A 113 19.75 -3.91 8.76
C SER A 113 20.21 -5.36 8.91
N PHE A 114 20.15 -6.14 7.83
CA PHE A 114 20.65 -7.51 7.82
C PHE A 114 22.16 -7.58 8.06
N VAL A 115 22.95 -6.76 7.37
CA VAL A 115 24.42 -6.73 7.53
C VAL A 115 24.78 -6.35 8.97
N ASN A 116 24.14 -5.31 9.51
CA ASN A 116 24.34 -4.87 10.90
C ASN A 116 23.95 -5.97 11.90
N SER A 117 22.91 -6.74 11.60
CA SER A 117 22.47 -7.87 12.42
C SER A 117 23.33 -9.13 12.26
N SER A 118 23.99 -9.33 11.13
CA SER A 118 24.85 -10.50 10.90
C SER A 118 26.30 -10.32 11.35
N SER A 119 26.67 -9.09 11.70
CA SER A 119 27.98 -8.71 12.25
C SER A 119 28.02 -8.92 13.76
#